data_AF-A0A973RSR9-F1
#
_entry.id   AF-A0A973RSR9-F1
#
_cell.length_a   1.000
_cell.length_b   1.000
_cell.length_c   1.000
_cell.angle_alpha   90.00
_cell.angle_beta   90.00
_cell.angle_gamma   90.00
#
_symmetry.space_group_name_H-M   'P 1'
#
loop_
_entity.id
_entity.type
_entity.pdbx_description
1 polymer ?
#
loop_
_entity_poly.entity_id
_entity_poly.type
_entity_poly.pdbx_seq_one_letter_code
_entity_poly.pdbx_strand_id
1 'polypeptide(L)'
;MTHDSRQLIVAGGTEEAPHCNFDPVVEAELSWGNRIARDWRILDPHLGNWTLYLERPFHVDLLRVTFRLAPGIGFSAFPGQPNDSGPRMSMSDPTFTSIVSPLPRDWPREYRKIEL
;
A
#
# COMPACT_ATOMS: atom_id res chain seq x y z
N MET A 1 4.55 30.53 0.69
CA MET A 1 4.88 29.10 0.67
C MET A 1 3.74 28.37 1.34
N THR A 2 2.93 27.62 0.60
CA THR A 2 1.89 26.77 1.18
C THR A 2 2.60 25.58 1.84
N HIS A 3 2.51 25.51 3.16
CA HIS A 3 3.04 24.38 3.91
C HIS A 3 2.19 23.16 3.56
N ASP A 4 2.78 22.15 2.91
CA ASP A 4 2.11 20.87 2.70
C ASP A 4 1.92 20.22 4.07
N SER A 5 0.67 20.08 4.52
CA SER A 5 0.32 19.53 5.82
C SER A 5 0.18 18.00 5.81
N ARG A 6 0.35 17.36 4.64
CA ARG A 6 0.22 15.91 4.50
C ARG A 6 1.35 15.20 5.22
N GLN A 7 1.01 14.08 5.84
CA GLN A 7 2.00 13.23 6.51
C GLN A 7 2.91 12.57 5.48
N LEU A 8 4.22 12.62 5.70
CA LEU A 8 5.19 11.94 4.84
C LEU A 8 5.31 10.47 5.26
N ILE A 9 5.06 9.56 4.33
CA ILE A 9 5.38 8.13 4.47
C ILE A 9 6.78 7.91 3.92
N VAL A 10 7.67 7.40 4.76
CA VAL A 10 9.07 7.09 4.43
C VAL A 10 9.29 5.58 4.42
N ALA A 11 10.23 5.11 3.61
CA ALA A 11 10.66 3.72 3.69
C ALA A 11 11.27 3.45 5.07
N GLY A 12 11.02 2.28 5.65
CA GLY A 12 11.56 1.95 6.95
C GLY A 12 10.81 0.83 7.64
N GLY A 13 11.26 0.53 8.84
CA GLY A 13 10.85 -0.61 9.64
C GLY A 13 12.00 -0.94 10.58
N THR A 14 11.71 -1.60 11.69
CA THR A 14 12.76 -2.14 12.58
C THR A 14 12.75 -3.66 12.51
N GLU A 15 13.75 -4.31 13.10
CA GLU A 15 13.77 -5.78 13.20
C GLU A 15 12.55 -6.29 13.99
N GLU A 16 12.12 -5.55 15.01
CA GLU A 16 10.96 -5.86 15.85
C GLU A 16 9.62 -5.45 15.22
N ALA A 17 9.64 -4.45 14.33
CA ALA A 17 8.45 -3.91 13.68
C ALA A 17 8.73 -3.59 12.20
N PRO A 18 8.83 -4.62 11.34
CA PRO A 18 9.32 -4.48 9.96
C PRO A 18 8.37 -3.74 9.02
N HIS A 19 7.12 -3.51 9.43
CA HIS A 19 6.09 -2.86 8.63
C HIS A 19 5.56 -1.54 9.24
N CYS A 20 6.19 -1.03 10.30
CA CYS A 20 5.64 0.10 11.07
C CYS A 20 5.56 1.41 10.28
N ASN A 21 6.34 1.55 9.21
CA ASN A 21 6.27 2.69 8.31
C ASN A 21 4.91 2.81 7.60
N PHE A 22 4.19 1.71 7.44
CA PHE A 22 2.88 1.65 6.82
C PHE A 22 1.71 1.68 7.81
N ASP A 23 1.96 1.62 9.12
CA ASP A 23 0.91 1.69 10.15
C ASP A 23 -0.02 2.90 9.96
N PRO A 24 0.48 4.13 9.68
CA PRO A 24 -0.41 5.28 9.46
C PRO A 24 -1.36 5.10 8.27
N VAL A 25 -0.91 4.42 7.21
CA VAL A 25 -1.73 4.14 6.02
C VAL A 25 -2.79 3.10 6.34
N VAL A 26 -2.41 2.04 7.08
CA VAL A 26 -3.34 1.00 7.52
C VAL A 26 -4.41 1.59 8.44
N GLU A 27 -4.00 2.35 9.46
CA GLU A 27 -4.92 3.02 10.40
C GLU A 27 -5.91 3.94 9.68
N ALA A 28 -5.42 4.74 8.72
CA ALA A 28 -6.25 5.62 7.93
C ALA A 28 -7.28 4.83 7.09
N GLU A 29 -6.85 3.82 6.33
CA GLU A 29 -7.74 2.97 5.54
C GLU A 29 -8.83 2.29 6.40
N LEU A 30 -8.47 1.81 7.59
CA LEU A 30 -9.44 1.24 8.54
C LEU A 30 -10.42 2.29 9.05
N SER A 31 -9.95 3.50 9.36
CA SER A 31 -10.80 4.61 9.80
C SER A 31 -11.80 5.06 8.72
N TRP A 32 -11.44 4.89 7.43
CA TRP A 32 -12.30 5.20 6.28
C TRP A 32 -13.25 4.06 5.89
N GLY A 33 -13.21 2.95 6.64
CA GLY A 33 -14.14 1.83 6.47
C GLY A 33 -13.63 0.70 5.57
N ASN A 34 -12.32 0.64 5.30
CA ASN A 34 -11.69 -0.58 4.78
C ASN A 34 -11.56 -1.64 5.89
N ARG A 35 -11.16 -2.86 5.52
CA ARG A 35 -10.97 -3.99 6.43
C ARG A 35 -9.74 -4.80 6.03
N ILE A 36 -9.13 -5.46 7.01
CA ILE A 36 -8.02 -6.39 6.78
C ILE A 36 -8.61 -7.72 6.29
N ALA A 37 -8.30 -8.09 5.05
CA ALA A 37 -8.61 -9.41 4.49
C ALA A 37 -7.63 -10.48 4.97
N ARG A 38 -6.36 -10.08 5.14
CA ARG A 38 -5.29 -10.92 5.68
C ARG A 38 -4.24 -10.03 6.32
N ASP A 39 -3.97 -10.30 7.59
CA ASP A 39 -3.00 -9.55 8.37
C ASP A 39 -1.56 -9.76 7.87
N TRP A 40 -0.64 -8.96 8.38
CA TRP A 40 0.78 -8.99 8.07
C TRP A 40 1.33 -10.41 8.10
N ARG A 41 1.84 -10.85 6.95
CA ARG A 41 2.52 -12.15 6.85
C ARG A 41 3.75 -12.07 5.97
N ILE A 42 4.68 -12.96 6.25
CA ILE A 42 5.85 -13.20 5.42
C ILE A 42 5.42 -14.06 4.22
N LEU A 43 5.55 -13.53 3.01
CA LEU A 43 5.34 -14.28 1.78
C LEU A 43 6.58 -15.09 1.38
N ASP A 44 7.76 -14.55 1.67
CA ASP A 44 9.05 -15.18 1.42
C ASP A 44 9.95 -14.97 2.65
N PRO A 45 10.25 -16.02 3.42
CA PRO A 45 11.07 -15.93 4.63
C PRO A 45 12.54 -15.67 4.36
N HIS A 46 13.03 -15.88 3.13
CA HIS A 46 14.40 -15.54 2.77
C HIS A 46 14.57 -14.06 2.46
N LEU A 47 13.50 -13.41 2.00
CA LEU A 47 13.49 -11.99 1.66
C LEU A 47 12.83 -11.11 2.73
N GLY A 48 12.19 -11.72 3.74
CA GLY A 48 11.43 -11.00 4.76
C GLY A 48 10.28 -10.19 4.16
N ASN A 49 9.64 -10.71 3.10
CA ASN A 49 8.62 -9.96 2.37
C ASN A 49 7.31 -9.92 3.16
N TRP A 50 7.06 -8.81 3.86
CA TRP A 50 5.86 -8.59 4.66
C TRP A 50 4.73 -8.02 3.80
N THR A 51 3.56 -8.66 3.84
CA THR A 51 2.40 -8.18 3.10
C THR A 51 1.14 -8.24 3.93
N LEU A 52 0.38 -7.13 3.95
CA LEU A 52 -0.99 -7.05 4.45
C LEU A 52 -1.95 -6.91 3.26
N TYR A 53 -3.13 -7.52 3.38
CA TYR A 53 -4.17 -7.46 2.36
C TYR A 53 -5.42 -6.77 2.89
N LEU A 54 -5.93 -5.80 2.14
CA LEU A 54 -7.20 -5.12 2.39
C LEU A 54 -8.35 -5.83 1.65
N GLU A 55 -9.56 -5.77 2.21
CA GLU A 55 -10.77 -6.35 1.59
C GLU A 55 -11.30 -5.52 0.43
N ARG A 56 -11.11 -4.19 0.47
CA ARG A 56 -11.61 -3.24 -0.51
C ARG A 56 -10.46 -2.45 -1.12
N PRO A 57 -10.64 -1.87 -2.32
CA PRO A 57 -9.63 -1.00 -2.90
C PRO A 57 -9.24 0.14 -1.97
N PHE A 58 -8.00 0.62 -2.10
CA PHE A 58 -7.56 1.84 -1.42
C PHE A 58 -8.50 3.02 -1.70
N HIS A 59 -8.68 3.87 -0.69
CA HIS A 59 -9.37 5.15 -0.84
C HIS A 59 -8.39 6.19 -1.41
N VAL A 60 -8.03 6.05 -2.69
CA VAL A 60 -6.95 6.83 -3.34
C VAL A 60 -7.12 8.34 -3.17
N ASP A 61 -8.33 8.86 -3.28
CA ASP A 61 -8.56 10.31 -3.14
C ASP A 61 -8.36 10.79 -1.70
N LEU A 62 -8.66 9.95 -0.70
CA LEU A 62 -8.35 10.25 0.70
C LEU A 62 -6.85 10.13 0.97
N LEU A 63 -6.17 9.15 0.37
CA LEU A 63 -4.72 9.02 0.45
C LEU A 63 -4.00 10.25 -0.10
N ARG A 64 -4.42 10.78 -1.26
CA ARG A 64 -3.83 11.97 -1.89
C ARG A 64 -3.87 13.22 -1.01
N VAL A 65 -4.95 13.40 -0.26
CA VAL A 65 -5.12 14.57 0.62
C VAL A 65 -4.54 14.37 2.01
N THR A 66 -4.19 13.13 2.40
CA THR A 66 -3.70 12.79 3.74
C THR A 66 -2.19 12.59 3.76
N PHE A 67 -1.65 11.94 2.72
CA PHE A 67 -0.27 11.48 2.68
C PHE A 67 0.49 12.04 1.49
N ARG A 68 1.80 12.10 1.66
CA ARG A 68 2.79 12.24 0.59
C ARG A 68 3.80 11.11 0.73
N LEU A 69 4.33 10.64 -0.39
CA LEU A 69 5.25 9.50 -0.42
C LEU A 69 6.69 9.98 -0.61
N ALA A 70 7.60 9.50 0.24
CA ALA A 70 9.03 9.72 0.03
C ALA A 70 9.52 8.93 -1.21
N PRO A 71 10.66 9.34 -1.81
CA PRO A 71 11.32 8.53 -2.82
C PRO A 71 11.55 7.09 -2.32
N GLY A 72 11.26 6.11 -3.16
CA GLY A 72 11.37 4.69 -2.82
C GLY A 72 10.06 4.03 -2.38
N ILE A 73 9.08 4.80 -1.89
CA ILE A 73 7.73 4.25 -1.70
C ILE A 73 7.02 4.21 -3.05
N GLY A 74 6.68 3.00 -3.48
CA GLY A 74 5.88 2.75 -4.68
C GLY A 74 4.40 2.68 -4.33
N PHE A 75 3.56 3.27 -5.17
CA PHE A 75 2.13 2.99 -5.18
C PHE A 75 1.70 2.73 -6.62
N SER A 76 1.15 1.56 -6.90
CA SER A 76 0.84 1.15 -8.28
C SER A 76 -0.39 0.25 -8.37
N ALA A 77 -1.11 0.37 -9.48
CA ALA A 77 -2.10 -0.59 -9.94
C ALA A 77 -1.43 -1.64 -10.84
N PHE A 78 -1.90 -2.87 -10.75
CA PHE A 78 -1.43 -4.02 -11.52
C PHE A 78 -2.63 -4.73 -12.16
N PRO A 79 -2.52 -5.13 -13.43
CA PRO A 79 -3.61 -5.77 -14.18
C PRO A 79 -3.96 -7.20 -13.69
N GLY A 80 -3.15 -7.77 -12.79
CA GLY A 80 -3.14 -9.21 -12.51
C GLY A 80 -2.41 -9.96 -13.63
N GLN A 81 -1.73 -11.06 -13.29
CA GLN A 81 -1.13 -11.97 -14.27
C GLN A 81 -1.98 -13.23 -14.43
N PRO A 82 -1.91 -13.93 -15.59
CA PRO A 82 -2.48 -15.26 -15.71
C PRO A 82 -1.91 -16.16 -14.60
N ASN A 83 -2.77 -16.74 -13.77
CA ASN A 83 -2.45 -17.58 -12.59
C ASN A 83 -2.00 -16.84 -11.31
N ASP A 84 -2.03 -15.51 -11.28
CA ASP A 84 -1.78 -14.72 -10.07
C ASP A 84 -3.12 -14.33 -9.40
N SER A 85 -3.02 -13.85 -8.15
CA SER A 85 -4.02 -12.98 -7.53
C SER A 85 -4.40 -11.87 -8.53
N GLY A 86 -5.69 -11.71 -8.80
CA GLY A 86 -6.23 -10.87 -9.88
C GLY A 86 -5.82 -9.38 -9.81
N PRO A 87 -6.47 -8.51 -10.61
CA PRO A 87 -6.14 -7.09 -10.63
C PRO A 87 -6.10 -6.48 -9.22
N ARG A 88 -5.01 -5.79 -8.90
CA ARG A 88 -4.72 -5.31 -7.54
C ARG A 88 -4.01 -3.96 -7.55
N MET A 89 -3.99 -3.33 -6.39
CA MET A 89 -3.13 -2.20 -6.09
C MET A 89 -2.13 -2.63 -5.03
N SER A 90 -0.92 -2.06 -5.08
CA SER A 90 0.11 -2.30 -4.07
C SER A 90 0.80 -0.99 -3.71
N MET A 91 0.85 -0.69 -2.42
CA MET A 91 1.77 0.30 -1.85
C MET A 91 2.91 -0.44 -1.18
N SER A 92 4.15 -0.16 -1.56
CA SER A 92 5.32 -0.92 -1.11
C SER A 92 6.54 -0.05 -0.92
N ASP A 93 7.49 -0.53 -0.14
CA ASP A 93 8.79 0.10 0.06
C ASP A 93 9.96 -0.77 -0.46
N PRO A 94 11.20 -0.26 -0.42
CA PRO A 94 12.38 -1.04 -0.83
C PRO A 94 12.77 -2.16 0.14
N THR A 95 12.18 -2.22 1.33
CA THR A 95 12.45 -3.25 2.36
C THR A 95 11.51 -4.45 2.25
N PHE A 96 10.81 -4.59 1.11
CA PHE A 96 9.88 -5.67 0.82
C PHE A 96 8.66 -5.70 1.74
N THR A 97 8.25 -4.55 2.28
CA THR A 97 6.96 -4.41 2.97
C THR A 97 5.93 -3.86 2.00
N SER A 98 4.71 -4.41 2.00
CA SER A 98 3.63 -3.92 1.15
C SER A 98 2.22 -4.05 1.75
N ILE A 99 1.35 -3.10 1.38
CA ILE A 99 -0.10 -3.22 1.54
C ILE A 99 -0.69 -3.48 0.16
N VAL A 100 -1.46 -4.56 0.03
CA VAL A 100 -2.13 -4.95 -1.21
C VAL A 100 -3.64 -4.79 -1.05
N SER A 101 -4.30 -4.23 -2.06
CA SER A 101 -5.76 -4.17 -2.13
C SER A 101 -6.27 -4.67 -3.48
N PRO A 102 -7.55 -5.04 -3.60
CA PRO A 102 -8.20 -5.20 -4.90
C PRO A 102 -8.11 -3.90 -5.73
N LEU A 103 -8.10 -4.04 -7.05
CA LEU A 103 -8.27 -2.90 -7.95
C LEU A 103 -9.75 -2.49 -8.04
N PRO A 104 -10.10 -1.20 -8.05
CA PRO A 104 -11.47 -0.76 -8.32
C PRO A 104 -11.97 -1.30 -9.67
N ARG A 105 -13.26 -1.64 -9.76
CA ARG A 105 -13.84 -2.29 -10.95
C ARG A 105 -13.82 -1.38 -12.18
N ASP A 106 -13.90 -0.08 -11.95
CA ASP A 106 -13.94 1.02 -12.91
C ASP A 106 -12.55 1.51 -13.32
N TRP A 107 -11.49 1.03 -12.66
CA TRP A 107 -10.12 1.40 -13.00
C TRP A 107 -9.56 0.60 -14.18
N PRO A 108 -8.68 1.21 -15.01
CA PRO A 108 -7.98 0.50 -16.07
C PRO A 108 -7.20 -0.70 -15.54
N ARG A 109 -7.34 -1.86 -16.21
CA ARG A 109 -6.58 -3.08 -15.91
C ARG A 109 -5.25 -3.06 -16.65
N GLU A 110 -4.40 -2.12 -16.27
CA GLU A 110 -3.05 -1.96 -16.80
C GLU A 110 -2.09 -1.59 -15.66
N TYR A 111 -0.79 -1.75 -15.89
CA TYR A 111 0.18 -1.26 -14.93
C TYR A 111 0.14 0.26 -14.90
N ARG A 112 -0.04 0.84 -13.72
CA ARG A 112 -0.03 2.30 -13.55
C ARG A 112 0.54 2.70 -12.22
N LYS A 113 1.56 3.57 -12.23
CA LYS A 113 2.02 4.26 -11.03
C LYS A 113 0.98 5.29 -10.59
N ILE A 114 0.70 5.34 -9.29
CA ILE A 114 -0.26 6.25 -8.68
C ILE A 114 0.52 7.31 -7.91
N GLU A 115 0.22 8.56 -8.17
CA GLU A 115 0.80 9.71 -7.47
C GLU A 115 -0.13 10.15 -6.33
N LEU A 116 0.49 10.39 -5.16
CA LEU A 116 -0.13 11.00 -3.98
C LEU A 116 0.38 12.42 -3.81
#